data_AF-A0A2H3J9C2-F1
#
_entry.id   AF-A0A2H3J9C2-F1
#
_cell.length_a   1.000
_cell.length_b   1.000
_cell.length_c   1.000
_cell.angle_alpha   90.00
_cell.angle_beta   90.00
_cell.angle_gamma   90.00
#
_symmetry.space_group_name_H-M   'P 1'
#
loop_
_entity.id
_entity.type
_entity.pdbx_description
1 polymer ?
#
loop_
_entity_poly.entity_id
_entity_poly.type
_entity_poly.pdbx_seq_one_letter_code
_entity_poly.pdbx_strand_id
1 'polypeptide(L)'
;MRLFDLVPSALKYTLLSLLWPKEPPVRTTSLNFELRHEHGLSSSSRIVFADVQPASRFAPIDFTVGTRRLRTHRPASQNDFFNARTNPSLDVAWEELEIDGPDTEDRETLLTLAKMTSNAYQQPIDKEWYDLGTDWNNSYPFGWEPDEDGFRGHIYATPDNSTVVITVKGTSAGWMVGGGGPTTRKDKLNDNLLFSCCCARVGPTWTPVCDCYEGGYKCDQGCLEKSLVEESLFYSVGTNLYYNVTYMYPNSNIWLVGHSLGGSLASLIAVTFGVPAVGIEAPGDRLPAQRLHLPSPPSTQHVTHVFHTGDPIPMGTCTGVSSSCAIGGFALESRCHLGKIIRYDTVSKLGWSADIRGHGIKVIIDKLLSADWESTEEGGRGVPEPVYEDEDCVDCFNWEFGDFRNVSLTTCGMSN
;
A
#
# COMPACT_ATOMS: atom_id res chain seq x y z
N MET A 1 64.86 -13.86 -7.86
CA MET A 1 64.64 -12.45 -7.51
C MET A 1 63.70 -11.88 -8.56
N ARG A 2 62.41 -11.72 -8.21
CA ARG A 2 61.31 -11.52 -9.18
C ARG A 2 61.22 -10.05 -9.59
N LEU A 3 60.99 -9.77 -10.86
CA LEU A 3 60.87 -8.45 -11.50
C LEU A 3 59.69 -7.55 -11.00
N PHE A 4 59.02 -7.90 -9.90
CA PHE A 4 57.78 -7.24 -9.46
C PHE A 4 57.98 -6.06 -8.49
N ASP A 5 59.22 -5.77 -8.10
CA ASP A 5 59.53 -4.75 -7.08
C ASP A 5 59.82 -3.34 -7.64
N LEU A 6 59.68 -3.14 -8.95
CA LEU A 6 59.98 -1.86 -9.61
C LEU A 6 58.76 -1.02 -9.99
N VAL A 7 57.53 -1.45 -9.67
CA VAL A 7 56.32 -0.68 -9.97
C VAL A 7 55.93 0.16 -8.76
N PRO A 8 55.96 1.51 -8.84
CA PRO A 8 55.57 2.40 -7.75
C PRO A 8 54.15 2.09 -7.28
N SER A 9 53.91 2.12 -5.97
CA SER A 9 52.61 1.78 -5.38
C SER A 9 51.45 2.59 -5.98
N ALA A 10 51.69 3.86 -6.34
CA ALA A 10 50.71 4.71 -7.03
C ALA A 10 50.25 4.15 -8.38
N LEU A 11 51.14 3.49 -9.14
CA LEU A 11 50.81 2.85 -10.40
C LEU A 11 50.02 1.54 -10.20
N LYS A 12 50.29 0.83 -9.09
CA LYS A 12 49.53 -0.36 -8.71
C LYS A 12 48.08 0.02 -8.35
N TYR A 13 47.88 1.10 -7.61
CA TYR A 13 46.54 1.59 -7.26
C TYR A 13 45.74 2.09 -8.47
N THR A 14 46.38 2.80 -9.42
CA THR A 14 45.68 3.23 -10.65
C THR A 14 45.34 2.05 -11.55
N LEU A 15 46.23 1.06 -11.70
CA LEU A 15 45.91 -0.18 -12.44
C LEU A 15 44.79 -0.98 -11.77
N LEU A 16 44.74 -1.06 -10.44
CA LEU A 16 43.64 -1.69 -9.69
C LEU A 16 42.31 -0.95 -9.85
N SER A 17 42.31 0.39 -9.96
CA SER A 17 41.09 1.17 -10.25
C SER A 17 40.58 1.02 -11.68
N LEU A 18 41.47 0.74 -12.64
CA LEU A 18 41.14 0.49 -14.05
C LEU A 18 40.71 -0.97 -14.32
N LEU A 19 41.08 -1.89 -13.43
CA LEU A 19 40.75 -3.32 -13.49
C LEU A 19 39.52 -3.68 -12.65
N TRP A 20 38.95 -2.73 -11.90
CA TRP A 20 37.63 -2.93 -11.31
C TRP A 20 36.63 -3.03 -12.46
N PRO A 21 35.87 -4.14 -12.60
CA PRO A 21 34.79 -4.16 -13.55
C PRO A 21 33.86 -3.01 -13.17
N LYS A 22 33.72 -2.02 -14.06
CA LYS A 22 32.57 -1.13 -14.01
C LYS A 22 31.36 -2.05 -13.96
N GLU A 23 30.50 -1.89 -12.95
CA GLU A 23 29.23 -2.58 -12.95
C GLU A 23 28.61 -2.43 -14.35
N PRO A 24 28.14 -3.54 -14.96
CA PRO A 24 27.49 -3.43 -16.24
C PRO A 24 26.37 -2.38 -16.10
N PRO A 25 26.19 -1.48 -17.07
CA PRO A 25 25.10 -0.51 -17.00
C PRO A 25 23.82 -1.31 -16.76
N VAL A 26 23.11 -0.96 -15.67
CA VAL A 26 21.82 -1.56 -15.35
C VAL A 26 20.97 -1.41 -16.61
N ARG A 27 20.62 -2.53 -17.24
CA ARG A 27 19.69 -2.49 -18.37
C ARG A 27 18.35 -2.10 -17.78
N THR A 28 18.01 -0.83 -17.89
CA THR A 28 16.66 -0.33 -17.60
C THR A 28 15.74 -0.89 -18.67
N THR A 29 14.97 -1.91 -18.31
CA THR A 29 13.87 -2.41 -19.12
C THR A 29 12.62 -1.60 -18.79
N SER A 30 11.79 -1.30 -19.78
CA SER A 30 10.54 -0.57 -19.58
C SER A 30 9.36 -1.39 -20.11
N LEU A 31 8.23 -1.34 -19.42
CA LEU A 31 6.97 -1.94 -19.85
C LEU A 31 5.97 -0.85 -20.18
N ASN A 32 5.17 -1.07 -21.22
CA ASN A 32 4.05 -0.19 -21.57
C ASN A 32 2.76 -0.83 -21.09
N PHE A 33 1.93 -0.06 -20.41
CA PHE A 33 0.66 -0.51 -19.86
C PHE A 33 -0.51 0.23 -20.51
N GLU A 34 -1.57 -0.54 -20.77
CA GLU A 34 -2.87 -0.05 -21.22
C GLU A 34 -3.89 -0.25 -20.10
N LEU A 35 -4.84 0.68 -19.98
CA LEU A 35 -5.98 0.51 -19.10
C LEU A 35 -6.93 -0.55 -19.67
N ARG A 36 -7.19 -1.63 -18.92
CA ARG A 36 -7.99 -2.78 -19.38
C ARG A 36 -9.36 -2.83 -18.71
N HIS A 37 -9.36 -2.72 -17.39
CA HIS A 37 -10.57 -2.87 -16.59
C HIS A 37 -10.64 -1.83 -15.49
N GLU A 38 -11.85 -1.56 -15.06
CA GLU A 38 -12.16 -0.95 -13.79
C GLU A 38 -12.64 -2.04 -12.84
N HIS A 39 -12.41 -1.87 -11.54
CA HIS A 39 -12.95 -2.75 -10.51
C HIS A 39 -13.61 -1.94 -9.40
N GLY A 40 -14.62 -2.53 -8.78
CA GLY A 40 -15.40 -1.95 -7.71
C GLY A 40 -16.11 -3.02 -6.88
N LEU A 41 -16.93 -2.57 -5.94
CA LEU A 41 -17.77 -3.42 -5.12
C LEU A 41 -19.24 -3.23 -5.51
N SER A 42 -19.97 -4.35 -5.59
CA SER A 42 -21.43 -4.33 -5.59
C SER A 42 -21.98 -4.06 -4.20
N SER A 43 -23.27 -3.73 -4.09
CA SER A 43 -24.02 -3.64 -2.82
C SER A 43 -23.88 -4.84 -1.87
N SER A 44 -23.55 -6.03 -2.40
CA SER A 44 -23.27 -7.24 -1.61
C SER A 44 -21.81 -7.38 -1.16
N SER A 45 -20.97 -6.36 -1.37
CA SER A 45 -19.51 -6.39 -1.16
C SER A 45 -18.77 -7.45 -1.99
N ARG A 46 -19.35 -7.85 -3.13
CA ARG A 46 -18.68 -8.67 -4.15
C ARG A 46 -17.97 -7.80 -5.18
N ILE A 47 -16.84 -8.28 -5.67
CA ILE A 47 -16.01 -7.56 -6.65
C ILE A 47 -16.62 -7.70 -8.04
N VAL A 48 -16.78 -6.55 -8.68
CA VAL A 48 -17.25 -6.43 -10.05
C VAL A 48 -16.22 -5.71 -10.91
N PHE A 49 -16.22 -5.98 -12.21
CA PHE A 49 -15.32 -5.41 -13.19
C PHE A 49 -16.10 -4.76 -14.32
N ALA A 50 -15.51 -3.77 -14.98
CA ALA A 50 -16.01 -3.23 -16.24
C ALA A 50 -14.84 -3.12 -17.24
N ASP A 51 -15.07 -3.50 -18.50
CA ASP A 51 -14.06 -3.34 -19.54
C ASP A 51 -14.01 -1.88 -19.99
N VAL A 52 -12.78 -1.36 -20.16
CA VAL A 52 -12.59 0.00 -20.67
C VAL A 52 -12.48 -0.05 -22.18
N GLN A 53 -13.44 0.57 -22.87
CA GLN A 53 -13.40 0.68 -24.32
C GLN A 53 -12.22 1.59 -24.75
N PRO A 54 -11.43 1.21 -25.78
CA PRO A 54 -10.39 2.07 -26.31
C PRO A 54 -11.03 3.38 -26.79
N ALA A 55 -10.75 4.50 -26.11
CA ALA A 55 -11.30 5.78 -26.49
C ALA A 55 -10.98 6.08 -27.96
N SER A 56 -12.01 6.38 -28.74
CA SER A 56 -11.87 6.68 -30.15
C SER A 56 -11.05 7.96 -30.36
N ARG A 57 -9.86 7.82 -30.95
CA ARG A 57 -9.08 8.83 -31.70
C ARG A 57 -8.46 10.04 -30.98
N PHE A 58 -8.18 9.99 -29.69
CA PHE A 58 -7.22 10.95 -29.09
C PHE A 58 -6.25 10.21 -28.18
N ALA A 59 -5.16 9.72 -28.78
CA ALA A 59 -3.99 9.04 -28.20
C ALA A 59 -4.27 7.99 -27.10
N PRO A 60 -3.89 6.71 -27.27
CA PRO A 60 -3.84 5.82 -26.11
C PRO A 60 -2.90 6.45 -25.07
N ILE A 61 -3.39 6.62 -23.84
CA ILE A 61 -2.53 7.04 -22.73
C ILE A 61 -1.71 5.81 -22.36
N ASP A 62 -0.62 5.60 -23.08
CA ASP A 62 0.33 4.53 -22.80
C ASP A 62 1.12 4.92 -21.55
N PHE A 63 1.09 4.06 -20.53
CA PHE A 63 1.88 4.26 -19.32
C PHE A 63 3.18 3.47 -19.43
N THR A 64 4.29 4.14 -19.74
CA THR A 64 5.61 3.52 -19.75
C THR A 64 6.21 3.55 -18.34
N VAL A 65 6.50 2.36 -17.79
CA VAL A 65 7.04 2.20 -16.43
C VAL A 65 8.39 1.49 -16.52
N GLY A 66 9.42 2.05 -15.88
CA GLY A 66 10.72 1.44 -15.73
C GLY A 66 10.65 0.22 -14.80
N THR A 67 11.48 -0.79 -15.07
CA THR A 67 11.44 -2.05 -14.35
C THR A 67 12.81 -2.47 -13.88
N ARG A 68 12.81 -3.24 -12.79
CA ARG A 68 14.00 -3.82 -12.19
C ARG A 68 13.70 -5.22 -11.68
N ARG A 69 14.72 -6.07 -11.66
CA ARG A 69 14.65 -7.38 -11.00
C ARG A 69 14.59 -7.19 -9.49
N LEU A 70 13.57 -7.78 -8.87
CA LEU A 70 13.35 -7.78 -7.43
C LEU A 70 13.32 -9.22 -6.94
N ARG A 71 13.74 -9.42 -5.70
CA ARG A 71 13.52 -10.68 -4.99
C ARG A 71 12.31 -10.54 -4.08
N THR A 72 11.38 -11.48 -4.18
CA THR A 72 10.18 -11.55 -3.35
C THR A 72 10.11 -12.87 -2.63
N HIS A 73 9.32 -12.93 -1.57
CA HIS A 73 9.04 -14.16 -0.83
C HIS A 73 7.55 -14.46 -0.94
N ARG A 74 7.21 -15.55 -1.60
CA ARG A 74 5.84 -16.03 -1.75
C ARG A 74 5.61 -17.22 -0.83
N PRO A 75 4.48 -17.34 -0.14
CA PRO A 75 4.19 -18.56 0.61
C PRO A 75 4.06 -19.75 -0.37
N ALA A 76 4.72 -20.85 -0.06
CA ALA A 76 4.67 -22.08 -0.87
C ALA A 76 3.23 -22.63 -0.96
N SER A 77 2.42 -22.38 0.08
CA SER A 77 1.02 -22.74 0.16
C SER A 77 0.21 -21.57 0.71
N GLN A 78 -0.69 -21.04 -0.11
CA GLN A 78 -1.57 -19.96 0.33
C GLN A 78 -2.52 -20.42 1.44
N ASN A 79 -2.94 -21.69 1.41
CA ASN A 79 -3.76 -22.29 2.46
C ASN A 79 -3.01 -22.30 3.80
N ASP A 80 -1.72 -22.63 3.81
CA ASP A 80 -0.92 -22.66 5.02
C ASP A 80 -0.69 -21.24 5.58
N PHE A 81 -0.47 -20.26 4.69
CA PHE A 81 -0.44 -18.84 5.07
C PHE A 81 -1.74 -18.42 5.80
N PHE A 82 -2.90 -18.73 5.22
CA PHE A 82 -4.18 -18.37 5.82
C PHE A 82 -4.48 -19.15 7.12
N ASN A 83 -4.08 -20.42 7.20
CA ASN A 83 -4.20 -21.20 8.43
C ASN A 83 -3.32 -20.64 9.55
N ALA A 84 -2.10 -20.21 9.24
CA ALA A 84 -1.16 -19.63 10.20
C ALA A 84 -1.68 -18.34 10.84
N ARG A 85 -2.53 -17.56 10.15
CA ARG A 85 -3.21 -16.39 10.73
C ARG A 85 -4.13 -16.75 11.91
N THR A 86 -4.71 -17.94 11.88
CA THR A 86 -5.62 -18.44 12.93
C THR A 86 -4.93 -19.35 13.93
N ASN A 87 -3.74 -19.86 13.58
CA ASN A 87 -2.93 -20.72 14.41
C ASN A 87 -1.45 -20.32 14.27
N PRO A 88 -0.96 -19.37 15.08
CA PRO A 88 0.39 -18.82 14.95
C PRO A 88 1.50 -19.83 15.26
N SER A 89 1.17 -21.04 15.72
CA SER A 89 2.15 -22.12 15.89
C SER A 89 2.52 -22.83 14.58
N LEU A 90 1.79 -22.55 13.49
CA LEU A 90 2.09 -23.09 12.16
C LEU A 90 3.17 -22.25 11.49
N ASP A 91 4.24 -22.92 11.07
CA ASP A 91 5.29 -22.30 10.27
C ASP A 91 4.87 -22.20 8.80
N VAL A 92 5.19 -21.07 8.16
CA VAL A 92 4.90 -20.83 6.75
C VAL A 92 6.18 -21.00 5.96
N ALA A 93 6.19 -21.96 5.04
CA ALA A 93 7.29 -22.12 4.10
C ALA A 93 7.26 -21.02 3.04
N TRP A 94 8.39 -20.36 2.81
CA TRP A 94 8.54 -19.27 1.85
C TRP A 94 9.43 -19.68 0.68
N GLU A 95 9.00 -19.34 -0.53
CA GLU A 95 9.76 -19.47 -1.76
C GLU A 95 10.34 -18.11 -2.14
N GLU A 96 11.67 -18.03 -2.26
CA GLU A 96 12.33 -16.85 -2.83
C GLU A 96 12.19 -16.90 -4.35
N LEU A 97 11.59 -15.86 -4.92
CA LEU A 97 11.39 -15.71 -6.36
C LEU A 97 12.11 -14.44 -6.82
N GLU A 98 12.70 -14.51 -8.01
CA GLU A 98 13.19 -13.31 -8.69
C GLU A 98 12.23 -12.96 -9.82
N ILE A 99 11.60 -11.79 -9.73
CA ILE A 99 10.58 -11.32 -10.68
C ILE A 99 10.88 -9.89 -11.10
N ASP A 100 10.26 -9.45 -12.19
CA ASP A 100 10.31 -8.04 -12.59
C ASP A 100 9.36 -7.25 -11.69
N GLY A 101 9.77 -6.06 -11.26
CA GLY A 101 8.89 -5.12 -10.58
C GLY A 101 9.17 -3.69 -11.02
N PRO A 102 8.37 -2.72 -10.54
CA PRO A 102 8.61 -1.32 -10.87
C PRO A 102 9.96 -0.87 -10.32
N ASP A 103 10.72 -0.09 -11.09
CA ASP A 103 11.95 0.51 -10.62
C ASP A 103 11.65 1.71 -9.72
N THR A 104 11.48 1.45 -8.43
CA THR A 104 11.12 2.49 -7.46
C THR A 104 12.25 3.48 -7.19
N GLU A 105 13.46 3.22 -7.69
CA GLU A 105 14.57 4.18 -7.66
C GLU A 105 14.55 5.19 -8.83
N ASP A 106 13.64 4.99 -9.80
CA ASP A 106 13.38 5.91 -10.89
C ASP A 106 12.13 6.78 -10.60
N ARG A 107 12.33 8.10 -10.61
CA ARG A 107 11.26 9.06 -10.31
C ARG A 107 10.16 9.06 -11.35
N GLU A 108 10.50 8.86 -12.63
CA GLU A 108 9.49 8.82 -13.70
C GLU A 108 8.60 7.58 -13.58
N THR A 109 9.18 6.46 -13.16
CA THR A 109 8.42 5.27 -12.76
C THR A 109 7.44 5.58 -11.63
N LEU A 110 7.91 6.18 -10.52
CA LEU A 110 7.01 6.57 -9.42
C LEU A 110 5.92 7.56 -9.86
N LEU A 111 6.25 8.55 -10.69
CA LEU A 111 5.31 9.53 -11.23
C LEU A 111 4.24 8.85 -12.10
N THR A 112 4.64 7.89 -12.93
CA THR A 112 3.73 7.14 -13.79
C THR A 112 2.78 6.28 -12.97
N LEU A 113 3.29 5.56 -11.95
CA LEU A 113 2.47 4.78 -11.02
C LEU A 113 1.51 5.68 -10.22
N ALA A 114 1.94 6.88 -9.82
CA ALA A 114 1.08 7.87 -9.16
C ALA A 114 -0.06 8.32 -10.09
N LYS A 115 0.22 8.59 -11.38
CA LYS A 115 -0.80 8.93 -12.39
C LYS A 115 -1.79 7.79 -12.60
N MET A 116 -1.31 6.54 -12.75
CA MET A 116 -2.16 5.35 -12.86
C MET A 116 -3.09 5.21 -11.66
N THR A 117 -2.55 5.44 -10.45
CA THR A 117 -3.32 5.39 -9.19
C THR A 117 -4.31 6.54 -9.09
N SER A 118 -3.97 7.74 -9.59
CA SER A 118 -4.88 8.89 -9.57
C SER A 118 -6.12 8.67 -10.44
N ASN A 119 -6.05 7.84 -11.47
CA ASN A 119 -7.23 7.50 -12.28
C ASN A 119 -8.30 6.77 -11.45
N ALA A 120 -7.91 6.02 -10.42
CA ALA A 120 -8.84 5.37 -9.47
C ALA A 120 -9.77 6.34 -8.74
N TYR A 121 -9.48 7.65 -8.77
CA TYR A 121 -10.30 8.70 -8.17
C TYR A 121 -11.31 9.34 -9.13
N GLN A 122 -11.24 9.05 -10.44
CA GLN A 122 -12.15 9.60 -11.45
C GLN A 122 -13.42 8.74 -11.59
N GLN A 123 -14.50 9.35 -12.05
CA GLN A 123 -15.75 8.62 -12.36
C GLN A 123 -15.66 8.04 -13.79
N PRO A 124 -15.97 6.75 -13.97
CA PRO A 124 -16.09 6.11 -15.26
C PRO A 124 -17.19 6.73 -16.11
N ILE A 125 -16.98 6.65 -17.42
CA ILE A 125 -17.92 7.15 -18.42
C ILE A 125 -18.91 6.04 -18.83
N ASP A 126 -18.58 4.75 -18.63
CA ASP A 126 -19.36 3.59 -19.11
C ASP A 126 -19.88 2.66 -18.00
N LYS A 127 -20.89 1.82 -18.34
CA LYS A 127 -21.87 1.25 -17.39
C LYS A 127 -22.05 -0.28 -17.44
N GLU A 128 -21.19 -1.01 -18.14
CA GLU A 128 -21.34 -2.47 -18.31
C GLU A 128 -20.43 -3.26 -17.36
N TRP A 129 -20.94 -3.53 -16.16
CA TRP A 129 -20.23 -4.25 -15.10
C TRP A 129 -20.53 -5.76 -15.11
N TYR A 130 -19.56 -6.59 -14.70
CA TYR A 130 -19.63 -8.06 -14.64
C TYR A 130 -18.92 -8.66 -13.42
N ASP A 131 -19.25 -9.91 -13.05
CA ASP A 131 -18.69 -10.68 -11.92
C ASP A 131 -18.20 -12.07 -12.42
N LEU A 132 -17.14 -12.62 -11.81
CA LEU A 132 -16.49 -13.90 -12.14
C LEU A 132 -17.16 -15.18 -11.55
N GLY A 133 -18.31 -15.06 -10.88
CA GLY A 133 -19.05 -16.18 -10.27
C GLY A 133 -19.64 -17.22 -11.26
N THR A 134 -20.40 -18.20 -10.73
CA THR A 134 -20.91 -19.40 -11.45
C THR A 134 -21.75 -19.13 -12.69
N ASP A 135 -22.15 -17.88 -12.95
CA ASP A 135 -22.95 -17.47 -14.09
C ASP A 135 -22.28 -16.29 -14.82
N TRP A 136 -21.14 -16.54 -15.49
CA TRP A 136 -20.37 -15.60 -16.35
C TRP A 136 -21.15 -15.09 -17.58
N ASN A 137 -22.47 -14.90 -17.51
CA ASN A 137 -23.27 -14.49 -18.67
C ASN A 137 -24.45 -13.56 -18.36
N ASN A 138 -24.37 -12.75 -17.31
CA ASN A 138 -25.36 -11.71 -17.07
C ASN A 138 -24.69 -10.33 -17.07
N SER A 139 -24.95 -9.54 -18.12
CA SER A 139 -24.76 -8.10 -18.11
C SER A 139 -25.67 -7.51 -17.02
N TYR A 140 -25.08 -7.09 -15.90
CA TYR A 140 -25.79 -6.43 -14.82
C TYR A 140 -25.33 -4.96 -14.75
N PRO A 141 -26.25 -3.98 -14.82
CA PRO A 141 -25.85 -2.59 -14.70
C PRO A 141 -25.62 -2.26 -13.22
N PHE A 142 -24.38 -2.28 -12.71
CA PHE A 142 -24.10 -1.72 -11.39
C PHE A 142 -22.63 -1.35 -11.12
N GLY A 143 -22.36 -0.14 -10.58
CA GLY A 143 -21.04 0.22 -10.00
C GLY A 143 -20.85 1.65 -9.47
N TRP A 144 -21.91 2.48 -9.39
CA TRP A 144 -21.83 3.91 -9.03
C TRP A 144 -23.09 4.44 -8.33
N GLU A 145 -23.73 3.65 -7.45
CA GLU A 145 -24.93 4.09 -6.72
C GLU A 145 -24.62 5.27 -5.76
N PRO A 146 -25.59 6.17 -5.48
CA PRO A 146 -25.46 7.26 -4.49
C PRO A 146 -25.18 6.80 -3.05
N ASP A 147 -25.11 5.49 -2.83
CA ASP A 147 -24.94 4.77 -1.58
C ASP A 147 -23.84 3.69 -1.67
N GLU A 148 -23.06 3.66 -2.76
CA GLU A 148 -22.09 2.59 -3.04
C GLU A 148 -20.62 2.87 -2.68
N ASP A 149 -19.85 1.77 -2.65
CA ASP A 149 -18.78 1.46 -1.71
C ASP A 149 -17.35 1.90 -2.09
N GLY A 150 -16.52 2.09 -1.05
CA GLY A 150 -15.22 2.77 -1.15
C GLY A 150 -14.02 1.99 -1.67
N PHE A 151 -14.16 0.68 -1.92
CA PHE A 151 -13.10 -0.14 -2.50
C PHE A 151 -13.26 -0.23 -4.03
N ARG A 152 -12.35 0.42 -4.77
CA ARG A 152 -12.37 0.48 -6.24
C ARG A 152 -11.00 0.80 -6.82
N GLY A 153 -10.86 0.66 -8.12
CA GLY A 153 -9.66 1.07 -8.85
C GLY A 153 -9.65 0.56 -10.27
N HIS A 154 -8.45 0.44 -10.83
CA HIS A 154 -8.23 0.09 -12.23
C HIS A 154 -7.21 -1.03 -12.37
N ILE A 155 -7.37 -1.81 -13.42
CA ILE A 155 -6.45 -2.86 -13.86
C ILE A 155 -5.80 -2.41 -15.17
N TYR A 156 -4.48 -2.30 -15.14
CA TYR A 156 -3.67 -2.04 -16.33
C TYR A 156 -2.90 -3.30 -16.69
N ALA A 157 -2.72 -3.58 -17.97
CA ALA A 157 -1.92 -4.72 -18.42
C ALA A 157 -1.01 -4.31 -19.56
N THR A 158 0.11 -5.03 -19.69
CA THR A 158 0.92 -4.97 -20.91
C THR A 158 0.14 -5.54 -22.09
N PRO A 159 0.42 -5.13 -23.35
CA PRO A 159 -0.30 -5.64 -24.51
C PRO A 159 -0.26 -7.17 -24.68
N ASP A 160 0.78 -7.82 -24.16
CA ASP A 160 0.96 -9.27 -24.15
C ASP A 160 0.41 -9.96 -22.89
N ASN A 161 -0.23 -9.20 -21.99
CA ASN A 161 -0.71 -9.64 -20.68
C ASN A 161 0.38 -10.29 -19.79
N SER A 162 1.67 -10.03 -20.04
CA SER A 162 2.75 -10.60 -19.21
C SER A 162 2.84 -9.96 -17.83
N THR A 163 2.44 -8.69 -17.69
CA THR A 163 2.43 -7.98 -16.41
C THR A 163 1.13 -7.18 -16.25
N VAL A 164 0.58 -7.19 -15.04
CA VAL A 164 -0.67 -6.51 -14.67
C VAL A 164 -0.44 -5.64 -13.44
N VAL A 165 -0.88 -4.39 -13.51
CA VAL A 165 -0.90 -3.46 -12.36
C VAL A 165 -2.33 -3.31 -11.87
N ILE A 166 -2.56 -3.68 -10.61
CA ILE A 166 -3.80 -3.45 -9.90
C ILE A 166 -3.63 -2.16 -9.09
N THR A 167 -4.44 -1.16 -9.40
CA THR A 167 -4.51 0.06 -8.59
C THR A 167 -5.65 -0.02 -7.58
N VAL A 168 -5.39 0.41 -6.35
CA VAL A 168 -6.39 0.47 -5.27
C VAL A 168 -6.54 1.91 -4.82
N LYS A 169 -7.76 2.43 -4.93
CA LYS A 169 -8.11 3.77 -4.47
C LYS A 169 -8.03 3.85 -2.94
N GLY A 170 -7.58 4.97 -2.42
CA GLY A 170 -7.77 5.34 -1.00
C GLY A 170 -9.03 6.19 -0.75
N THR A 171 -9.08 6.78 0.43
CA THR A 171 -10.29 7.42 0.97
C THR A 171 -10.75 8.64 0.18
N SER A 172 -12.06 8.72 -0.07
CA SER A 172 -12.69 9.91 -0.69
C SER A 172 -13.09 10.95 0.36
N ALA A 173 -12.13 11.50 1.11
CA ALA A 173 -12.45 12.56 2.06
C ALA A 173 -12.78 13.87 1.30
N GLY A 174 -13.85 14.56 1.70
CA GLY A 174 -14.31 15.78 1.00
C GLY A 174 -13.26 16.89 0.87
N TRP A 175 -12.26 16.91 1.76
CA TRP A 175 -11.12 17.82 1.72
C TRP A 175 -9.96 17.34 0.82
N MET A 176 -9.87 16.04 0.49
CA MET A 176 -8.87 15.46 -0.43
C MET A 176 -9.30 15.54 -1.90
N VAL A 177 -10.61 15.43 -2.19
CA VAL A 177 -11.13 15.26 -3.57
C VAL A 177 -12.18 16.27 -4.01
N GLY A 178 -12.47 17.30 -3.20
CA GLY A 178 -13.39 18.38 -3.60
C GLY A 178 -14.88 18.01 -3.55
N GLY A 179 -15.28 17.14 -2.62
CA GLY A 179 -16.68 16.76 -2.39
C GLY A 179 -16.79 15.49 -1.53
N GLY A 180 -17.73 15.47 -0.57
CA GLY A 180 -18.04 14.28 0.21
C GLY A 180 -18.83 13.30 -0.65
N GLY A 181 -18.15 12.30 -1.22
CA GLY A 181 -18.78 11.27 -2.03
C GLY A 181 -19.48 10.19 -1.18
N PRO A 182 -20.33 9.35 -1.80
CA PRO A 182 -21.08 8.30 -1.10
C PRO A 182 -20.19 7.22 -0.45
N THR A 183 -18.96 7.04 -0.92
CA THR A 183 -18.00 6.05 -0.40
C THR A 183 -17.40 6.38 0.97
N THR A 184 -17.56 7.62 1.46
CA THR A 184 -16.79 8.16 2.60
C THR A 184 -16.97 7.37 3.90
N ARG A 185 -18.11 6.70 4.09
CA ARG A 185 -18.43 6.02 5.35
C ARG A 185 -17.62 4.72 5.56
N LYS A 186 -17.52 3.85 4.54
CA LYS A 186 -16.76 2.59 4.65
C LYS A 186 -15.25 2.85 4.61
N ASP A 187 -14.80 3.81 3.80
CA ASP A 187 -13.40 4.28 3.79
C ASP A 187 -12.98 4.68 5.20
N LYS A 188 -13.73 5.60 5.81
CA LYS A 188 -13.47 6.09 7.18
C LYS A 188 -13.56 5.00 8.24
N LEU A 189 -14.46 4.02 8.09
CA LEU A 189 -14.51 2.87 8.98
C LEU A 189 -13.21 2.07 8.92
N ASN A 190 -12.74 1.73 7.71
CA ASN A 190 -11.52 0.96 7.52
C ASN A 190 -10.27 1.75 7.95
N ASP A 191 -10.18 3.03 7.62
CA ASP A 191 -9.12 3.93 8.10
C ASP A 191 -9.01 3.89 9.63
N ASN A 192 -10.15 4.12 10.29
CA ASN A 192 -10.23 4.16 11.74
C ASN A 192 -9.98 2.79 12.39
N LEU A 193 -10.32 1.69 11.73
CA LEU A 193 -10.12 0.37 12.30
C LEU A 193 -8.66 -0.11 12.10
N LEU A 194 -8.08 0.12 10.93
CA LEU A 194 -6.74 -0.34 10.58
C LEU A 194 -5.64 0.49 11.25
N PHE A 195 -5.80 1.82 11.29
CA PHE A 195 -4.70 2.74 11.61
C PHE A 195 -4.86 3.48 12.94
N SER A 196 -5.96 3.29 13.66
CA SER A 196 -6.09 3.82 15.02
C SER A 196 -5.54 2.86 16.07
N CYS A 197 -5.19 3.40 17.22
CA CYS A 197 -4.68 2.58 18.31
C CYS A 197 -5.77 1.76 18.99
N CYS A 198 -6.95 2.32 19.22
CA CYS A 198 -8.06 1.56 19.81
C CYS A 198 -9.41 2.06 19.30
N CYS A 199 -9.94 1.42 18.25
CA CYS A 199 -11.28 1.68 17.72
C CYS A 199 -11.57 3.17 17.42
N ALA A 200 -10.56 3.94 17.01
CA ALA A 200 -10.61 5.38 16.82
C ALA A 200 -11.04 6.16 18.06
N ARG A 201 -10.59 5.75 19.25
CA ARG A 201 -10.82 6.47 20.49
C ARG A 201 -9.93 7.72 20.60
N VAL A 202 -10.33 8.81 19.94
CA VAL A 202 -9.58 10.08 19.92
C VAL A 202 -9.97 11.02 21.07
N GLY A 203 -11.20 10.96 21.57
CA GLY A 203 -11.66 11.84 22.65
C GLY A 203 -13.07 11.54 23.18
N PRO A 204 -13.54 12.28 24.20
CA PRO A 204 -14.82 12.02 24.88
C PRO A 204 -16.06 12.15 24.00
N THR A 205 -16.02 13.04 23.00
CA THR A 205 -17.11 13.30 22.06
C THR A 205 -17.09 12.39 20.83
N TRP A 206 -16.10 11.51 20.73
CA TRP A 206 -15.95 10.59 19.60
C TRP A 206 -16.71 9.30 19.84
N THR A 207 -17.39 8.81 18.80
CA THR A 207 -17.99 7.47 18.78
C THR A 207 -17.00 6.48 18.18
N PRO A 208 -16.46 5.53 18.97
CA PRO A 208 -15.54 4.50 18.47
C PRO A 208 -16.16 3.65 17.35
N VAL A 209 -15.31 3.07 16.50
CA VAL A 209 -15.75 2.18 15.41
C VAL A 209 -15.94 0.73 15.84
N CYS A 210 -15.39 0.36 16.99
CA CYS A 210 -15.63 -0.89 17.71
C CYS A 210 -15.70 -0.61 19.21
N ASP A 211 -16.24 -1.55 19.98
CA ASP A 211 -16.48 -1.35 21.41
C ASP A 211 -15.29 -1.77 22.29
N CYS A 212 -14.14 -2.16 21.73
CA CYS A 212 -12.99 -2.78 22.43
C CYS A 212 -12.22 -1.90 23.44
N TYR A 213 -12.67 -0.67 23.68
CA TYR A 213 -12.03 0.26 24.61
C TYR A 213 -12.39 -0.06 26.06
N GLU A 214 -11.39 -0.22 26.93
CA GLU A 214 -11.57 -0.70 28.31
C GLU A 214 -11.25 0.36 29.37
N GLY A 215 -11.18 1.64 28.97
CA GLY A 215 -10.90 2.76 29.85
C GLY A 215 -9.42 3.14 29.92
N GLY A 216 -9.13 4.41 30.24
CA GLY A 216 -7.77 4.95 30.25
C GLY A 216 -7.11 4.83 28.88
N TYR A 217 -5.96 4.16 28.82
CA TYR A 217 -5.27 3.80 27.59
C TYR A 217 -5.23 2.28 27.39
N LYS A 218 -6.31 1.58 27.76
CA LYS A 218 -6.42 0.12 27.64
C LYS A 218 -7.34 -0.27 26.49
N CYS A 219 -6.90 -1.22 25.67
CA CYS A 219 -7.69 -1.77 24.56
C CYS A 219 -7.66 -3.30 24.60
N ASP A 220 -8.81 -3.95 24.48
CA ASP A 220 -8.88 -5.40 24.42
C ASP A 220 -8.37 -5.90 23.06
N GLN A 221 -7.28 -6.67 23.08
CA GLN A 221 -6.58 -7.10 21.86
C GLN A 221 -7.42 -8.10 21.05
N GLY A 222 -7.98 -9.12 21.72
CA GLY A 222 -8.79 -10.13 21.04
C GLY A 222 -10.06 -9.56 20.41
N CYS A 223 -10.69 -8.57 21.05
CA CYS A 223 -11.79 -7.80 20.47
C CYS A 223 -11.37 -7.03 19.22
N LEU A 224 -10.24 -6.32 19.27
CA LEU A 224 -9.77 -5.49 18.17
C LEU A 224 -9.43 -6.32 16.93
N GLU A 225 -8.74 -7.44 17.14
CA GLU A 225 -8.43 -8.41 16.08
C GLU A 225 -9.71 -9.01 15.50
N LYS A 226 -10.69 -9.37 16.33
CA LYS A 226 -11.98 -9.89 15.86
C LYS A 226 -12.72 -8.86 15.01
N SER A 227 -12.72 -7.59 15.42
CA SER A 227 -13.31 -6.51 14.63
C SER A 227 -12.63 -6.34 13.27
N LEU A 228 -11.36 -6.76 13.12
CA LEU A 228 -10.57 -6.74 11.87
C LEU A 228 -10.74 -7.97 10.96
N VAL A 229 -11.48 -8.99 11.39
CA VAL A 229 -11.67 -10.24 10.61
C VAL A 229 -13.04 -10.28 9.90
N GLU A 230 -13.94 -9.34 10.18
CA GLU A 230 -15.28 -9.31 9.57
C GLU A 230 -15.22 -9.16 8.03
N GLU A 231 -16.06 -9.90 7.31
CA GLU A 231 -16.06 -10.02 5.82
C GLU A 231 -16.24 -8.69 5.07
N SER A 232 -16.69 -7.63 5.75
CA SER A 232 -16.92 -6.30 5.16
C SER A 232 -15.69 -5.38 5.15
N LEU A 233 -14.51 -5.90 5.49
CA LEU A 233 -13.26 -5.14 5.55
C LEU A 233 -12.47 -5.20 4.25
N PHE A 234 -11.81 -4.08 3.94
CA PHE A 234 -11.10 -3.88 2.68
C PHE A 234 -9.92 -4.82 2.47
N TYR A 235 -9.33 -5.37 3.53
CA TYR A 235 -8.30 -6.40 3.39
C TYR A 235 -8.86 -7.68 2.75
N SER A 236 -9.97 -8.22 3.26
CA SER A 236 -10.62 -9.41 2.70
C SER A 236 -11.07 -9.17 1.25
N VAL A 237 -11.65 -8.01 0.99
CA VAL A 237 -11.98 -7.58 -0.39
C VAL A 237 -10.74 -7.55 -1.27
N GLY A 238 -9.63 -6.98 -0.80
CA GLY A 238 -8.39 -6.93 -1.55
C GLY A 238 -7.80 -8.31 -1.88
N THR A 239 -7.89 -9.26 -0.95
CA THR A 239 -7.46 -10.65 -1.23
C THR A 239 -8.33 -11.31 -2.30
N ASN A 240 -9.65 -11.08 -2.27
CA ASN A 240 -10.55 -11.57 -3.31
C ASN A 240 -10.28 -10.89 -4.66
N LEU A 241 -9.92 -9.61 -4.68
CA LEU A 241 -9.55 -8.90 -5.92
C LEU A 241 -8.34 -9.55 -6.56
N TYR A 242 -7.32 -9.85 -5.75
CA TYR A 242 -6.13 -10.52 -6.21
C TYR A 242 -6.45 -11.89 -6.84
N TYR A 243 -7.29 -12.71 -6.19
CA TYR A 243 -7.73 -13.98 -6.76
C TYR A 243 -8.50 -13.82 -8.07
N ASN A 244 -9.43 -12.86 -8.14
CA ASN A 244 -10.20 -12.57 -9.33
C ASN A 244 -9.30 -12.15 -10.50
N VAL A 245 -8.32 -11.27 -10.25
CA VAL A 245 -7.38 -10.82 -11.27
C VAL A 245 -6.44 -11.95 -11.69
N THR A 246 -5.90 -12.74 -10.77
CA THR A 246 -5.07 -13.91 -11.14
C THR A 246 -5.86 -14.99 -11.87
N TYR A 247 -7.17 -15.09 -11.67
CA TYR A 247 -8.02 -15.95 -12.49
C TYR A 247 -8.17 -15.41 -13.93
N MET A 248 -8.35 -14.10 -14.09
CA MET A 248 -8.40 -13.44 -15.41
C MET A 248 -7.04 -13.43 -16.13
N TYR A 249 -5.95 -13.38 -15.36
CA TYR A 249 -4.57 -13.18 -15.81
C TYR A 249 -3.64 -14.26 -15.21
N PRO A 250 -3.84 -15.55 -15.57
CA PRO A 250 -3.26 -16.70 -14.84
C PRO A 250 -1.74 -16.83 -14.91
N ASN A 251 -1.10 -16.21 -15.91
CA ASN A 251 0.35 -16.30 -16.12
C ASN A 251 1.05 -14.95 -15.96
N SER A 252 0.34 -13.93 -15.47
CA SER A 252 0.85 -12.57 -15.41
C SER A 252 1.62 -12.34 -14.12
N ASN A 253 2.66 -11.53 -14.22
CA ASN A 253 3.29 -10.91 -13.06
C ASN A 253 2.37 -9.80 -12.54
N ILE A 254 1.99 -9.83 -11.26
CA ILE A 254 1.02 -8.89 -10.69
C ILE A 254 1.75 -7.86 -9.84
N TRP A 255 1.48 -6.57 -10.04
CA TRP A 255 1.93 -5.47 -9.18
C TRP A 255 0.74 -4.79 -8.52
N LEU A 256 0.92 -4.34 -7.29
CA LEU A 256 -0.11 -3.61 -6.54
C LEU A 256 0.35 -2.17 -6.31
N VAL A 257 -0.52 -1.21 -6.62
CA VAL A 257 -0.20 0.21 -6.38
C VAL A 257 -1.40 0.88 -5.75
N GLY A 258 -1.16 1.74 -4.77
CA GLY A 258 -2.26 2.46 -4.14
C GLY A 258 -1.80 3.73 -3.47
N HIS A 259 -2.77 4.55 -3.10
CA HIS A 259 -2.53 5.80 -2.38
C HIS A 259 -3.36 5.84 -1.09
N SER A 260 -2.81 6.45 -0.03
CA SER A 260 -3.48 6.54 1.27
C SER A 260 -3.90 5.16 1.78
N LEU A 261 -5.14 4.96 2.23
CA LEU A 261 -5.74 3.66 2.56
C LEU A 261 -5.44 2.57 1.51
N GLY A 262 -5.56 2.91 0.22
CA GLY A 262 -5.29 1.96 -0.88
C GLY A 262 -3.83 1.53 -0.98
N GLY A 263 -2.89 2.39 -0.56
CA GLY A 263 -1.46 2.08 -0.54
C GLY A 263 -1.10 1.10 0.56
N SER A 264 -1.65 1.27 1.77
CA SER A 264 -1.48 0.30 2.85
C SER A 264 -2.14 -1.04 2.50
N LEU A 265 -3.33 -1.02 1.88
CA LEU A 265 -3.99 -2.25 1.39
C LEU A 265 -3.14 -2.97 0.33
N ALA A 266 -2.59 -2.24 -0.63
CA ALA A 266 -1.68 -2.79 -1.63
C ALA A 266 -0.48 -3.50 -0.98
N SER A 267 0.12 -2.90 0.05
CA SER A 267 1.20 -3.51 0.82
C SER A 267 0.78 -4.78 1.58
N LEU A 268 -0.34 -4.74 2.32
CA LEU A 268 -0.85 -5.91 3.06
C LEU A 268 -1.13 -7.10 2.13
N ILE A 269 -1.72 -6.85 0.96
CA ILE A 269 -1.98 -7.87 -0.06
C ILE A 269 -0.66 -8.35 -0.68
N ALA A 270 0.30 -7.45 -0.94
CA ALA A 270 1.61 -7.81 -1.48
C ALA A 270 2.43 -8.71 -0.55
N VAL A 271 2.38 -8.48 0.75
CA VAL A 271 3.01 -9.37 1.74
C VAL A 271 2.29 -10.72 1.79
N THR A 272 0.97 -10.73 1.61
CA THR A 272 0.15 -11.95 1.58
C THR A 272 0.46 -12.88 0.41
N PHE A 273 0.77 -12.32 -0.76
CA PHE A 273 0.98 -13.08 -2.00
C PHE A 273 2.42 -13.06 -2.53
N GLY A 274 3.32 -12.30 -1.91
CA GLY A 274 4.72 -12.18 -2.33
C GLY A 274 4.91 -11.44 -3.65
N VAL A 275 4.11 -10.40 -3.91
CA VAL A 275 4.10 -9.63 -5.16
C VAL A 275 4.55 -8.18 -4.97
N PRO A 276 5.14 -7.49 -5.96
CA PRO A 276 5.64 -6.13 -5.79
C PRO A 276 4.52 -5.14 -5.47
N ALA A 277 4.77 -4.21 -4.55
CA ALA A 277 3.84 -3.13 -4.24
C ALA A 277 4.49 -1.75 -4.08
N VAL A 278 3.74 -0.72 -4.47
CA VAL A 278 4.09 0.69 -4.22
C VAL A 278 2.91 1.39 -3.52
N GLY A 279 3.14 1.81 -2.27
CA GLY A 279 2.18 2.58 -1.47
C GLY A 279 2.55 4.06 -1.43
N ILE A 280 1.70 4.93 -1.97
CA ILE A 280 1.95 6.38 -2.05
C ILE A 280 1.20 7.10 -0.92
N GLU A 281 1.90 7.89 -0.11
CA GLU A 281 1.35 8.60 1.07
C GLU A 281 0.51 7.67 1.97
N ALA A 282 0.92 6.40 2.08
CA ALA A 282 0.18 5.38 2.80
C ALA A 282 0.40 5.52 4.33
N PRO A 283 -0.64 5.43 5.17
CA PRO A 283 -0.47 5.25 6.61
C PRO A 283 0.42 4.04 6.95
N GLY A 284 1.07 4.08 8.13
CA GLY A 284 1.86 2.95 8.63
C GLY A 284 1.04 1.67 8.69
N ASP A 285 1.52 0.60 8.06
CA ASP A 285 0.78 -0.64 7.80
C ASP A 285 1.34 -1.86 8.56
N ARG A 286 2.40 -1.68 9.35
CA ARG A 286 2.92 -2.74 10.23
C ARG A 286 1.92 -3.11 11.32
N LEU A 287 1.28 -2.12 11.95
CA LEU A 287 0.25 -2.34 12.97
C LEU A 287 -0.96 -3.15 12.45
N PRO A 288 -1.61 -2.78 11.34
CA PRO A 288 -2.70 -3.61 10.81
C PRO A 288 -2.23 -4.99 10.34
N ALA A 289 -1.01 -5.14 9.80
CA ALA A 289 -0.47 -6.45 9.45
C ALA A 289 -0.35 -7.39 10.68
N GLN A 290 0.13 -6.85 11.80
CA GLN A 290 0.21 -7.59 13.07
C GLN A 290 -1.18 -8.00 13.57
N ARG A 291 -2.15 -7.08 13.55
CA ARG A 291 -3.52 -7.37 14.02
C ARG A 291 -4.31 -8.32 13.10
N LEU A 292 -3.98 -8.35 11.81
CA LEU A 292 -4.50 -9.32 10.86
C LEU A 292 -3.79 -10.69 10.95
N HIS A 293 -2.81 -10.80 11.85
CA HIS A 293 -1.94 -11.96 12.06
C HIS A 293 -1.23 -12.41 10.78
N LEU A 294 -0.81 -11.48 9.92
CA LEU A 294 -0.14 -11.84 8.68
C LEU A 294 1.22 -12.50 8.98
N PRO A 295 1.45 -13.75 8.53
CA PRO A 295 2.77 -14.35 8.59
C PRO A 295 3.82 -13.44 7.94
N SER A 296 4.92 -13.21 8.66
CA SER A 296 5.99 -12.33 8.18
C SER A 296 6.95 -13.09 7.27
N PRO A 297 7.19 -12.63 6.02
CA PRO A 297 8.20 -13.22 5.15
C PRO A 297 9.62 -12.91 5.67
N PRO A 298 10.64 -13.65 5.18
CA PRO A 298 12.05 -13.35 5.48
C PRO A 298 12.47 -11.92 5.10
N SER A 299 11.80 -11.33 4.12
CA SER A 299 11.98 -9.93 3.72
C SER A 299 10.71 -9.39 3.07
N THR A 300 10.45 -8.09 3.27
CA THR A 300 9.37 -7.33 2.62
C THR A 300 9.92 -6.31 1.61
N GLN A 301 11.13 -6.51 1.09
CA GLN A 301 11.82 -5.55 0.20
C GLN A 301 11.09 -5.25 -1.12
N HIS A 302 10.12 -6.08 -1.48
CA HIS A 302 9.26 -5.92 -2.65
C HIS A 302 8.12 -4.93 -2.44
N VAL A 303 7.93 -4.44 -1.22
CA VAL A 303 7.04 -3.35 -0.87
C VAL A 303 7.86 -2.07 -0.73
N THR A 304 7.41 -0.99 -1.38
CA THR A 304 8.00 0.35 -1.23
C THR A 304 6.92 1.38 -0.91
N HIS A 305 7.10 2.13 0.17
CA HIS A 305 6.29 3.29 0.51
C HIS A 305 6.98 4.56 0.03
N VAL A 306 6.22 5.45 -0.62
CA VAL A 306 6.71 6.72 -1.14
C VAL A 306 5.88 7.83 -0.51
N PHE A 307 6.52 8.71 0.25
CA PHE A 307 5.81 9.79 0.92
C PHE A 307 6.70 10.99 1.22
N HIS A 308 6.09 12.10 1.65
CA HIS A 308 6.82 13.29 2.03
C HIS A 308 6.63 13.71 3.50
N THR A 309 7.67 14.29 4.10
CA THR A 309 7.68 14.70 5.52
C THR A 309 6.62 15.76 5.89
N GLY A 310 6.15 16.54 4.91
CA GLY A 310 5.05 17.49 5.10
C GLY A 310 3.66 16.85 5.23
N ASP A 311 3.51 15.54 4.99
CA ASP A 311 2.24 14.84 5.11
C ASP A 311 2.17 14.18 6.50
N PRO A 312 1.24 14.61 7.36
CA PRO A 312 1.12 14.05 8.70
C PRO A 312 0.56 12.63 8.75
N ILE A 313 -0.02 12.09 7.66
CA ILE A 313 -0.60 10.73 7.63
C ILE A 313 0.48 9.63 7.67
N PRO A 314 1.37 9.50 6.67
CA PRO A 314 2.42 8.48 6.69
C PRO A 314 3.42 8.72 7.82
N MET A 315 3.60 9.97 8.25
CA MET A 315 4.42 10.31 9.41
C MET A 315 3.78 9.89 10.75
N GLY A 316 2.49 9.50 10.76
CA GLY A 316 1.69 9.20 11.96
C GLY A 316 1.61 10.34 12.95
N THR A 317 1.67 11.59 12.47
CA THR A 317 1.56 12.80 13.30
C THR A 317 0.18 13.44 13.21
N CYS A 318 -0.76 12.86 12.45
CA CYS A 318 -2.12 13.40 12.31
C CYS A 318 -3.04 13.05 13.50
N THR A 319 -2.54 13.16 14.72
CA THR A 319 -3.16 12.60 15.94
C THR A 319 -3.72 13.66 16.89
N GLY A 320 -4.70 13.27 17.72
CA GLY A 320 -5.26 14.10 18.78
C GLY A 320 -6.50 14.91 18.38
N VAL A 321 -7.29 15.35 19.37
CA VAL A 321 -8.62 15.96 19.15
C VAL A 321 -8.62 17.24 18.31
N SER A 322 -7.50 17.97 18.27
CA SER A 322 -7.34 19.20 17.49
C SER A 322 -6.70 18.98 16.12
N SER A 323 -6.33 17.74 15.76
CA SER A 323 -5.72 17.47 14.46
C SER A 323 -6.74 17.62 13.34
N SER A 324 -6.26 17.97 12.16
CA SER A 324 -7.11 18.06 10.96
C SER A 324 -7.74 16.71 10.60
N CYS A 325 -7.03 15.60 10.84
CA CYS A 325 -7.60 14.25 10.66
C CYS A 325 -8.76 14.01 11.63
N ALA A 326 -8.58 14.31 12.92
CA ALA A 326 -9.64 14.15 13.91
C ALA A 326 -10.86 15.03 13.58
N ILE A 327 -10.66 16.29 13.17
CA ILE A 327 -11.76 17.16 12.72
C ILE A 327 -12.47 16.56 11.49
N GLY A 328 -11.73 15.93 10.58
CA GLY A 328 -12.28 15.16 9.46
C GLY A 328 -12.91 13.82 9.85
N GLY A 329 -12.78 13.41 11.11
CA GLY A 329 -13.29 12.16 11.65
C GLY A 329 -12.42 10.93 11.39
N PHE A 330 -11.12 11.13 11.16
CA PHE A 330 -10.13 10.09 10.98
C PHE A 330 -9.19 10.01 12.20
N ALA A 331 -8.90 8.79 12.64
CA ALA A 331 -7.94 8.45 13.67
C ALA A 331 -6.81 7.64 13.04
N LEU A 332 -5.84 8.36 12.46
CA LEU A 332 -4.69 7.79 11.76
C LEU A 332 -3.47 7.96 12.66
N GLU A 333 -3.22 6.96 13.50
CA GLU A 333 -2.21 6.98 14.57
C GLU A 333 -1.00 6.09 14.26
N SER A 334 -1.08 5.22 13.26
CA SER A 334 0.04 4.38 12.83
C SER A 334 1.06 5.15 12.00
N ARG A 335 2.34 4.83 12.22
CA ARG A 335 3.50 5.38 11.51
C ARG A 335 4.46 4.31 10.98
N CYS A 336 4.49 3.12 11.58
CA CYS A 336 5.50 2.12 11.20
C CYS A 336 5.09 1.41 9.89
N HIS A 337 5.96 1.45 8.88
CA HIS A 337 5.73 0.77 7.61
C HIS A 337 6.41 -0.62 7.52
N LEU A 338 5.86 -1.44 6.64
CA LEU A 338 6.51 -2.62 6.09
C LEU A 338 7.41 -2.25 4.90
N GLY A 339 8.43 -3.05 4.62
CA GLY A 339 9.26 -2.85 3.42
C GLY A 339 10.10 -1.59 3.43
N LYS A 340 10.39 -1.08 2.23
CA LYS A 340 11.26 0.08 2.02
C LYS A 340 10.46 1.37 2.06
N ILE A 341 11.11 2.46 2.45
CA ILE A 341 10.57 3.81 2.52
C ILE A 341 11.45 4.73 1.67
N ILE A 342 10.84 5.40 0.69
CA ILE A 342 11.41 6.54 -0.03
C ILE A 342 10.73 7.79 0.53
N ARG A 343 11.44 8.47 1.43
CA ARG A 343 10.92 9.64 2.17
C ARG A 343 11.51 10.93 1.61
N TYR A 344 10.64 11.76 1.04
CA TYR A 344 10.98 13.09 0.55
C TYR A 344 10.95 14.12 1.69
N ASP A 345 12.09 14.74 1.99
CA ASP A 345 12.22 15.77 3.04
C ASP A 345 11.71 17.14 2.58
N THR A 346 10.40 17.26 2.31
CA THR A 346 9.74 18.51 1.89
C THR A 346 9.77 19.60 2.96
N VAL A 347 9.73 19.25 4.24
CA VAL A 347 9.75 20.23 5.33
C VAL A 347 11.09 20.94 5.39
N SER A 348 12.19 20.19 5.47
CA SER A 348 13.52 20.81 5.67
C SER A 348 14.12 21.32 4.37
N LYS A 349 13.94 20.60 3.24
CA LYS A 349 14.54 20.99 1.95
C LYS A 349 13.71 22.03 1.19
N LEU A 350 12.36 21.96 1.27
CA LEU A 350 11.46 22.83 0.49
C LEU A 350 10.61 23.79 1.34
N GLY A 351 10.73 23.75 2.67
CA GLY A 351 9.97 24.62 3.57
C GLY A 351 8.47 24.36 3.57
N TRP A 352 8.02 23.16 3.19
CA TRP A 352 6.61 22.81 3.27
C TRP A 352 6.18 22.75 4.74
N SER A 353 4.99 23.26 5.04
CA SER A 353 4.38 23.04 6.35
C SER A 353 3.92 21.59 6.47
N ALA A 354 3.97 21.03 7.68
CA ALA A 354 3.25 19.80 8.00
C ALA A 354 1.74 20.07 7.90
N ASP A 355 1.15 19.66 6.79
CA ASP A 355 -0.21 20.02 6.41
C ASP A 355 -0.87 18.86 5.65
N ILE A 356 -2.01 18.42 6.18
CA ILE A 356 -2.82 17.37 5.61
C ILE A 356 -3.25 17.64 4.16
N ARG A 357 -3.31 18.90 3.74
CA ARG A 357 -3.60 19.27 2.33
C ARG A 357 -2.52 18.82 1.36
N GLY A 358 -1.31 18.53 1.86
CA GLY A 358 -0.23 17.92 1.09
C GLY A 358 -0.47 16.46 0.71
N HIS A 359 -1.33 15.74 1.46
CA HIS A 359 -1.57 14.31 1.29
C HIS A 359 -2.13 13.91 -0.08
N GLY A 360 -2.95 14.77 -0.71
CA GLY A 360 -3.69 14.37 -1.90
C GLY A 360 -2.77 13.98 -3.07
N ILE A 361 -3.04 12.84 -3.72
CA ILE A 361 -2.20 12.30 -4.81
C ILE A 361 -1.86 13.30 -5.93
N LYS A 362 -2.72 14.30 -6.20
CA LYS A 362 -2.41 15.38 -7.15
C LYS A 362 -1.22 16.23 -6.71
N VAL A 363 -1.05 16.50 -5.42
CA VAL A 363 0.14 17.18 -4.88
C VAL A 363 1.38 16.35 -5.15
N ILE A 364 1.28 15.03 -5.02
CA ILE A 364 2.40 14.11 -5.25
C ILE A 364 2.80 14.13 -6.72
N ILE A 365 1.83 14.05 -7.63
CA ILE A 365 2.06 14.13 -9.07
C ILE A 365 2.61 15.51 -9.46
N ASP A 366 1.90 16.58 -9.13
CA ASP A 366 2.12 17.91 -9.70
C ASP A 366 3.25 18.69 -9.00
N LYS A 367 3.57 18.37 -7.75
CA LYS A 367 4.55 19.11 -6.94
C LYS A 367 5.71 18.27 -6.43
N LEU A 368 5.46 17.03 -5.99
CA LEU A 368 6.51 16.20 -5.42
C LEU A 368 7.36 15.55 -6.52
N LEU A 369 6.73 14.70 -7.35
CA LEU A 369 7.41 13.87 -8.34
C LEU A 369 7.67 14.59 -9.66
N SER A 370 6.96 15.69 -9.94
CA SER A 370 7.26 16.57 -11.10
C SER A 370 8.42 17.55 -10.84
N ALA A 371 8.90 17.68 -9.60
CA ALA A 371 10.03 18.55 -9.25
C ALA A 371 11.34 17.75 -9.19
N ASP A 372 12.43 18.32 -9.71
CA ASP A 372 13.76 17.70 -9.62
C ASP A 372 14.31 17.89 -8.18
N TRP A 373 14.50 16.78 -7.46
CA TRP A 373 14.90 16.81 -6.05
C TRP A 373 16.42 16.76 -5.83
N GLU A 374 17.11 15.93 -6.62
CA GLU A 374 18.56 15.77 -6.58
C GLU A 374 19.04 15.70 -8.03
N SER A 375 20.01 16.53 -8.40
CA SER A 375 20.51 16.60 -9.77
C SER A 375 21.16 15.27 -10.14
N THR A 376 20.60 14.57 -11.13
CA THR A 376 21.19 13.38 -11.75
C THR A 376 22.58 13.66 -12.36
N GLU A 377 22.90 14.95 -12.59
CA GLU A 377 24.19 15.43 -13.08
C GLU A 377 25.35 15.28 -12.08
N GLU A 378 25.09 15.23 -10.77
CA GLU A 378 26.11 15.04 -9.73
C GLU A 378 26.24 13.56 -9.28
N GLY A 379 25.71 12.63 -10.08
CA GLY A 379 25.58 11.22 -9.66
C GLY A 379 24.49 10.99 -8.62
N GLY A 380 23.59 11.98 -8.43
CA GLY A 380 22.44 11.88 -7.56
C GLY A 380 21.43 10.84 -8.06
N ARG A 381 20.82 10.12 -7.12
CA ARG A 381 19.69 9.23 -7.41
C ARG A 381 18.48 10.09 -7.76
N GLY A 382 17.66 9.69 -8.74
CA GLY A 382 16.45 10.44 -9.12
C GLY A 382 15.40 10.53 -8.00
N VAL A 383 15.55 9.71 -6.95
CA VAL A 383 14.73 9.68 -5.75
C VAL A 383 15.62 9.52 -4.50
N PRO A 384 15.16 9.95 -3.31
CA PRO A 384 15.86 9.70 -2.04
C PRO A 384 16.24 8.22 -1.84
N GLU A 385 17.26 7.98 -1.02
CA GLU A 385 17.67 6.61 -0.69
C GLU A 385 16.55 5.83 0.01
N PRO A 386 16.23 4.58 -0.40
CA PRO A 386 15.16 3.81 0.18
C PRO A 386 15.70 3.17 1.45
N VAL A 387 15.09 3.47 2.57
CA VAL A 387 15.49 2.96 3.88
C VAL A 387 14.45 1.99 4.40
N TYR A 388 14.84 1.08 5.28
CA TYR A 388 13.84 0.35 6.07
C TYR A 388 13.39 1.23 7.23
N GLU A 389 12.15 1.04 7.66
CA GLU A 389 11.67 1.60 8.90
C GLU A 389 12.49 1.06 10.09
N ASP A 390 12.61 1.84 11.15
CA ASP A 390 13.36 1.43 12.35
C ASP A 390 12.82 0.09 12.92
N GLU A 391 13.74 -0.76 13.37
CA GLU A 391 13.42 -2.03 14.01
C GLU A 391 12.69 -1.79 15.34
N ASP A 392 12.98 -0.67 16.02
CA ASP A 392 12.33 -0.26 17.26
C ASP A 392 11.09 0.64 17.05
N CYS A 393 10.64 0.80 15.80
CA CYS A 393 9.43 1.57 15.52
C CYS A 393 8.22 0.93 16.21
N VAL A 394 7.69 1.66 17.19
CA VAL A 394 6.49 1.29 17.94
C VAL A 394 5.35 2.26 17.61
N ASP A 395 4.25 1.69 17.14
CA ASP A 395 2.95 2.35 17.06
C ASP A 395 2.26 2.31 18.42
N CYS A 396 1.41 3.31 18.70
CA CYS A 396 0.52 3.27 19.86
C CYS A 396 1.21 3.09 21.21
N PHE A 397 2.41 3.63 21.39
CA PHE A 397 3.24 3.43 22.60
C PHE A 397 2.55 3.79 23.94
N ASN A 398 1.54 4.65 23.91
CA ASN A 398 0.77 5.03 25.10
C ASN A 398 -0.32 4.00 25.49
N TRP A 399 -0.65 3.07 24.58
CA TRP A 399 -1.73 2.11 24.75
C TRP A 399 -1.23 0.78 25.31
N GLU A 400 -2.00 0.23 26.26
CA GLU A 400 -1.84 -1.12 26.81
C GLU A 400 -2.83 -2.05 26.12
N PHE A 401 -2.32 -3.04 25.40
CA PHE A 401 -3.10 -4.07 24.74
C PHE A 401 -3.07 -5.35 25.56
N GLY A 402 -4.23 -5.94 25.85
CA GLY A 402 -4.33 -7.14 26.66
C GLY A 402 -5.71 -7.78 26.63
N ASP A 403 -5.84 -8.90 27.34
CA ASP A 403 -7.08 -9.67 27.46
C ASP A 403 -7.97 -9.15 28.60
N PHE A 404 -8.47 -7.92 28.47
CA PHE A 404 -9.25 -7.28 29.54
C PHE A 404 -10.65 -7.88 29.67
N ARG A 405 -11.24 -8.39 28.58
CA ARG A 405 -12.59 -8.99 28.58
C ARG A 405 -12.59 -10.44 29.03
N ASN A 406 -11.55 -11.21 28.75
CA ASN A 406 -11.47 -12.61 29.16
C ASN A 406 -11.32 -12.78 30.68
N VAL A 407 -10.74 -11.80 31.39
CA VAL A 407 -10.62 -11.81 32.86
C VAL A 407 -11.99 -11.73 33.55
N SER A 408 -12.99 -11.11 32.91
CA SER A 408 -14.34 -10.97 33.49
C SER A 408 -15.11 -12.29 33.65
N LEU A 409 -14.78 -13.31 32.86
CA LEU A 409 -15.37 -14.65 32.98
C LEU A 409 -14.78 -15.47 34.14
N THR A 410 -13.55 -15.18 34.58
CA THR A 410 -12.89 -15.95 35.66
C THR A 410 -13.29 -15.45 37.05
N THR A 411 -13.62 -14.17 37.20
CA THR A 411 -14.02 -13.58 38.50
C THR A 411 -15.48 -13.78 38.88
N CYS A 412 -16.36 -14.19 37.95
CA CYS A 412 -17.75 -14.53 38.28
C CYS A 412 -17.95 -16.00 38.71
N GLY A 413 -16.89 -16.82 38.70
CA GLY A 413 -16.92 -18.23 39.10
C GLY A 413 -16.41 -18.54 40.51
N MET A 414 -16.01 -17.53 41.29
CA MET A 414 -15.49 -17.71 42.65
C MET A 414 -16.21 -16.81 43.66
N SER A 415 -17.49 -17.09 43.85
CA SER A 415 -18.20 -16.79 45.09
C SER A 415 -19.05 -18.00 45.44
N ASN A 416 -18.47 -18.89 46.26
CA ASN A 416 -19.21 -19.92 47.01
C ASN A 416 -20.09 -19.28 48.07
#